data_AF-A0A7C3T840-F1
#
_entry.id   AF-A0A7C3T840-F1
#
_cell.length_a   1.000
_cell.length_b   1.000
_cell.length_c   1.000
_cell.angle_alpha   90.00
_cell.angle_beta   90.00
_cell.angle_gamma   90.00
#
_symmetry.space_group_name_H-M   'P 1'
#
loop_
_entity.id
_entity.type
_entity.pdbx_description
1 polymer ?
#
loop_
_entity_poly.entity_id
_entity_poly.type
_entity_poly.pdbx_seq_one_letter_code
_entity_poly.pdbx_strand_id
1 'polypeptide(L)'
;PGSQHPTPAVILLHALGEPEDAMIRRMARFFVSRGIAAATMPLPYHMQRLPPNDYPLRHYVTSDVSRAVQAYAQAAADVSAVADWLENREGVDRQRIGVVGVSLGAMIAHLAMGMDERLSAGVAILGGGNMQRMYAASILPRILNPFAPRRLSEAQKELVREVDPITYAHRNRPRRVLMIQAARDDFVPPSAAKQLHEALGRPPIVWLDTNHYAPALAEQEILRAAALYLRSVWSSCSTLPRLPSIVAPTVKIGTVISRRGAIWPSVMWQVLPIGMRPDHMSLFHLNIGVHSRSPFVSIGLTLSAYVDVGVSVRPGRYPAEPYVGLHMTL
;
A
#
# COMPACT_ATOMS: atom_id res chain seq x y z
N PRO A 1 -0.54 18.62 -29.26
CA PRO A 1 -1.91 18.57 -29.80
C PRO A 1 -2.93 18.49 -28.64
N GLY A 2 -3.56 19.62 -28.31
CA GLY A 2 -4.54 19.70 -27.23
C GLY A 2 -5.76 18.83 -27.55
N SER A 3 -6.08 17.89 -26.67
CA SER A 3 -7.30 17.10 -26.79
C SER A 3 -8.51 18.03 -26.70
N GLN A 4 -9.42 17.97 -27.68
CA GLN A 4 -10.67 18.74 -27.73
C GLN A 4 -11.66 18.39 -26.59
N HIS A 5 -11.30 17.50 -25.67
CA HIS A 5 -12.14 17.07 -24.55
C HIS A 5 -11.45 17.37 -23.21
N PRO A 6 -12.20 17.82 -22.19
CA PRO A 6 -11.72 17.94 -20.82
C PRO A 6 -11.01 16.66 -20.36
N THR A 7 -9.89 16.82 -19.66
CA THR A 7 -9.01 15.73 -19.24
C THR A 7 -9.36 15.33 -17.80
N PRO A 8 -9.50 14.02 -17.49
CA PRO A 8 -9.66 13.58 -16.10
C PRO A 8 -8.42 13.94 -15.28
N ALA A 9 -8.58 14.13 -13.97
CA ALA A 9 -7.49 14.52 -13.08
C ALA A 9 -7.38 13.59 -11.87
N VAL A 10 -6.16 13.40 -11.36
CA VAL A 10 -5.90 12.73 -10.09
C VAL A 10 -5.12 13.62 -9.14
N ILE A 11 -5.51 13.61 -7.87
CA ILE A 11 -4.72 14.13 -6.76
C ILE A 11 -3.84 12.99 -6.26
N LEU A 12 -2.53 13.21 -6.19
CA LEU A 12 -1.55 12.20 -5.82
C LEU A 12 -1.03 12.46 -4.40
N LEU A 13 -1.15 11.46 -3.54
CA LEU A 13 -0.78 11.51 -2.12
C LEU A 13 0.35 10.52 -1.81
N HIS A 14 1.42 11.03 -1.21
CA HIS A 14 2.62 10.24 -0.94
C HIS A 14 2.54 9.42 0.36
N ALA A 15 3.54 8.54 0.54
CA ALA A 15 3.72 7.74 1.74
C ALA A 15 4.27 8.56 2.92
N LEU A 16 4.07 8.08 4.14
CA LEU A 16 4.61 8.69 5.35
C LEU A 16 6.14 8.73 5.29
N GLY A 17 6.73 9.88 5.63
CA GLY A 17 8.17 10.02 5.71
C GLY A 17 8.89 10.15 4.36
N GLU A 18 8.17 10.37 3.24
CA GLU A 18 8.85 10.68 1.97
C GLU A 18 9.66 11.98 2.13
N PRO A 19 11.01 11.93 1.96
CA PRO A 19 11.87 13.08 2.24
C PRO A 19 11.77 14.15 1.15
N GLU A 20 11.53 13.72 -0.09
CA GLU A 20 11.41 14.54 -1.30
C GLU A 20 10.18 14.08 -2.08
N ASP A 21 9.83 14.75 -3.18
CA ASP A 21 8.65 14.42 -3.99
C ASP A 21 8.95 13.45 -5.16
N ALA A 22 10.04 12.68 -5.07
CA ALA A 22 10.53 11.87 -6.17
C ALA A 22 9.54 10.77 -6.60
N MET A 23 8.92 10.06 -5.66
CA MET A 23 7.91 9.03 -5.94
C MET A 23 6.67 9.67 -6.58
N ILE A 24 6.13 10.71 -5.93
CA ILE A 24 4.89 11.32 -6.39
C ILE A 24 5.06 12.01 -7.76
N ARG A 25 6.24 12.58 -8.06
CA ARG A 25 6.58 13.09 -9.40
C ARG A 25 6.69 12.00 -10.45
N ARG A 26 7.25 10.82 -10.12
CA ARG A 26 7.25 9.67 -11.04
C ARG A 26 5.83 9.22 -11.36
N MET A 27 4.99 9.10 -10.35
CA MET A 27 3.56 8.78 -10.52
C MET A 27 2.85 9.85 -11.37
N ALA A 28 3.08 11.13 -11.11
CA ALA A 28 2.51 12.23 -11.89
C ALA A 28 2.87 12.13 -13.37
N ARG A 29 4.17 11.95 -13.69
CA ARG A 29 4.63 11.74 -15.07
C ARG A 29 3.97 10.52 -15.71
N PHE A 30 3.80 9.43 -14.95
CA PHE A 30 3.13 8.23 -15.44
C PHE A 30 1.68 8.50 -15.86
N PHE A 31 0.89 9.18 -15.02
CA PHE A 31 -0.51 9.52 -15.32
C PHE A 31 -0.62 10.54 -16.46
N VAL A 32 0.18 11.60 -16.42
CA VAL A 32 0.21 12.65 -17.46
C VAL A 32 0.57 12.06 -18.83
N SER A 33 1.56 11.17 -18.90
CA SER A 33 1.93 10.49 -20.17
C SER A 33 0.80 9.65 -20.77
N ARG A 34 -0.28 9.40 -20.02
CA ARG A 34 -1.46 8.67 -20.48
C ARG A 34 -2.66 9.61 -20.70
N GLY A 35 -2.54 10.91 -20.47
CA GLY A 35 -3.67 11.85 -20.59
C GLY A 35 -4.62 11.80 -19.38
N ILE A 36 -4.06 11.65 -18.18
CA ILE A 36 -4.74 11.98 -16.92
C ILE A 36 -3.91 13.10 -16.28
N ALA A 37 -4.52 14.26 -16.06
CA ALA A 37 -3.87 15.36 -15.36
C ALA A 37 -3.53 14.95 -13.92
N ALA A 38 -2.42 15.44 -13.37
CA ALA A 38 -1.99 15.08 -12.03
C ALA A 38 -1.69 16.33 -11.19
N ALA A 39 -2.30 16.41 -10.02
CA ALA A 39 -1.95 17.36 -8.97
C ALA A 39 -1.21 16.62 -7.86
N THR A 40 -0.05 17.13 -7.46
CA THR A 40 0.73 16.58 -6.36
C THR A 40 0.74 17.58 -5.21
N MET A 41 0.55 17.12 -3.98
CA MET A 41 0.69 17.97 -2.80
C MET A 41 1.49 17.25 -1.72
N PRO A 42 2.43 17.93 -1.05
CA PRO A 42 3.03 17.42 0.17
C PRO A 42 1.99 17.42 1.30
N LEU A 43 1.85 16.28 1.96
CA LEU A 43 1.01 16.14 3.14
C LEU A 43 1.53 17.05 4.27
N PRO A 44 0.66 17.44 5.23
CA PRO A 44 1.10 18.18 6.42
C PRO A 44 2.33 17.54 7.07
N TYR A 45 3.24 18.37 7.59
CA TYR A 45 4.47 17.91 8.25
C TYR A 45 5.42 17.06 7.38
N HIS A 46 5.45 17.27 6.07
CA HIS A 46 6.40 16.66 5.16
C HIS A 46 7.06 17.69 4.25
N MET A 47 8.27 17.40 3.78
CA MET A 47 9.01 18.23 2.81
C MET A 47 9.05 19.71 3.26
N GLN A 48 8.67 20.66 2.41
CA GLN A 48 8.64 22.09 2.75
C GLN A 48 7.59 22.46 3.83
N ARG A 49 6.70 21.53 4.21
CA ARG A 49 5.72 21.70 5.29
C ARG A 49 6.21 21.12 6.62
N LEU A 50 7.41 20.55 6.66
CA LEU A 50 8.01 20.00 7.88
C LEU A 50 8.68 21.14 8.68
N PRO A 51 8.29 21.39 9.95
CA PRO A 51 8.99 22.36 10.79
C PRO A 51 10.46 21.97 11.02
N PRO A 52 11.37 22.94 11.23
CA PRO A 52 12.76 22.65 11.60
C PRO A 52 12.85 21.76 12.84
N ASN A 53 13.77 20.79 12.84
CA ASN A 53 14.00 19.84 13.93
C ASN A 53 12.78 18.95 14.27
N ASP A 54 11.89 18.73 13.30
CA ASP A 54 10.75 17.83 13.44
C ASP A 54 10.88 16.62 12.50
N TYR A 55 9.98 15.64 12.64
CA TYR A 55 9.93 14.49 11.74
C TYR A 55 8.48 14.04 11.47
N PRO A 56 8.14 13.59 10.26
CA PRO A 56 6.75 13.35 9.89
C PRO A 56 6.00 12.33 10.76
N LEU A 57 6.70 11.27 11.18
CA LEU A 57 6.10 10.20 11.99
C LEU A 57 5.60 10.71 13.35
N ARG A 58 6.14 11.83 13.86
CA ARG A 58 5.70 12.45 15.12
C ARG A 58 4.24 12.91 15.11
N HIS A 59 3.72 13.21 13.93
CA HIS A 59 2.36 13.75 13.78
C HIS A 59 1.36 12.68 13.37
N TYR A 60 1.79 11.66 12.63
CA TYR A 60 0.90 10.61 12.13
C TYR A 60 0.94 9.31 12.95
N VAL A 61 2.05 9.03 13.64
CA VAL A 61 2.25 7.81 14.46
C VAL A 61 2.71 8.21 15.86
N THR A 62 1.75 8.71 16.63
CA THR A 62 2.01 9.29 17.96
C THR A 62 1.03 8.76 19.00
N SER A 63 1.45 8.72 20.26
CA SER A 63 0.57 8.46 21.40
C SER A 63 -0.36 9.64 21.72
N ASP A 64 -0.02 10.84 21.24
CA ASP A 64 -0.88 12.02 21.27
C ASP A 64 -1.90 11.94 20.13
N VAL A 65 -3.01 11.24 20.40
CA VAL A 65 -4.05 10.97 19.41
C VAL A 65 -4.63 12.27 18.81
N SER A 66 -4.80 13.32 19.61
CA SER A 66 -5.34 14.60 19.13
C SER A 66 -4.45 15.22 18.05
N ARG A 67 -3.12 15.10 18.18
CA ARG A 67 -2.18 15.53 17.15
C ARG A 67 -2.32 14.74 15.85
N ALA A 68 -2.50 13.42 15.95
CA ALA A 68 -2.78 12.59 14.77
C ALA A 68 -4.08 13.00 14.10
N VAL A 69 -5.15 13.20 14.87
CA VAL A 69 -6.44 13.67 14.34
C VAL A 69 -6.30 14.99 13.60
N GLN A 70 -5.59 15.97 14.17
CA GLN A 70 -5.33 17.25 13.50
C GLN A 70 -4.58 17.07 12.17
N ALA A 71 -3.53 16.25 12.14
CA ALA A 71 -2.74 16.00 10.93
C ALA A 71 -3.53 15.30 9.82
N TYR A 72 -4.39 14.34 10.18
CA TYR A 72 -5.28 13.66 9.23
C TYR A 72 -6.41 14.58 8.72
N ALA A 73 -7.04 15.33 9.62
CA ALA A 73 -8.10 16.27 9.27
C ALA A 73 -7.59 17.36 8.33
N GLN A 74 -6.42 17.96 8.65
CA GLN A 74 -5.78 18.94 7.76
C GLN A 74 -5.45 18.32 6.40
N ALA A 75 -4.89 17.11 6.37
CA ALA A 75 -4.56 16.44 5.12
C ALA A 75 -5.79 16.21 4.24
N ALA A 76 -6.92 15.77 4.82
CA ALA A 76 -8.17 15.59 4.08
C ALA A 76 -8.74 16.94 3.57
N ALA A 77 -8.71 17.99 4.39
CA ALA A 77 -9.12 19.33 3.98
C ALA A 77 -8.24 19.88 2.85
N ASP A 78 -6.93 19.63 2.88
CA ASP A 78 -6.01 20.01 1.81
C ASP A 78 -6.36 19.29 0.49
N VAL A 79 -6.77 18.02 0.54
CA VAL A 79 -7.25 17.29 -0.66
C VAL A 79 -8.49 17.98 -1.24
N SER A 80 -9.46 18.35 -0.39
CA SER A 80 -10.63 19.11 -0.82
C SER A 80 -10.26 20.45 -1.45
N ALA A 81 -9.31 21.19 -0.88
CA ALA A 81 -8.85 22.45 -1.45
C ALA A 81 -8.17 22.26 -2.83
N VAL A 82 -7.44 21.16 -3.04
CA VAL A 82 -6.89 20.82 -4.35
C VAL A 82 -8.01 20.41 -5.32
N ALA A 83 -9.05 19.72 -4.85
CA ALA A 83 -10.22 19.41 -5.66
C ALA A 83 -10.97 20.68 -6.10
N ASP A 84 -11.20 21.63 -5.18
CA ASP A 84 -11.74 22.97 -5.46
C ASP A 84 -10.94 23.69 -6.55
N TRP A 85 -9.61 23.66 -6.42
CA TRP A 85 -8.73 24.27 -7.41
C TRP A 85 -8.83 23.57 -8.77
N LEU A 86 -8.76 22.24 -8.82
CA LEU A 86 -8.84 21.44 -10.04
C LEU A 86 -10.15 21.63 -10.79
N GLU A 87 -11.26 21.71 -10.07
CA GLU A 87 -12.58 21.96 -10.63
C GLU A 87 -12.63 23.25 -11.46
N ASN A 88 -11.88 24.27 -11.05
CA ASN A 88 -11.84 25.57 -11.70
C ASN A 88 -10.69 25.70 -12.72
N ARG A 89 -9.96 24.61 -13.00
CA ARG A 89 -8.91 24.60 -14.03
C ARG A 89 -9.49 24.37 -15.42
N GLU A 90 -9.15 25.28 -16.34
CA GLU A 90 -9.41 25.08 -17.75
C GLU A 90 -8.80 23.76 -18.26
N GLY A 91 -9.58 22.99 -19.03
CA GLY A 91 -9.15 21.71 -19.58
C GLY A 91 -9.25 20.52 -18.61
N VAL A 92 -9.63 20.70 -17.34
CA VAL A 92 -9.92 19.61 -16.41
C VAL A 92 -11.40 19.23 -16.47
N ASP A 93 -11.69 17.93 -16.47
CA ASP A 93 -13.04 17.42 -16.34
C ASP A 93 -13.46 17.32 -14.86
N ARG A 94 -14.37 18.20 -14.45
CA ARG A 94 -14.87 18.30 -13.06
C ARG A 94 -15.56 17.02 -12.58
N GLN A 95 -16.14 16.23 -13.49
CA GLN A 95 -16.81 14.96 -13.13
C GLN A 95 -15.84 13.78 -13.00
N ARG A 96 -14.58 13.97 -13.42
CA ARG A 96 -13.55 12.92 -13.43
C ARG A 96 -12.31 13.36 -12.65
N ILE A 97 -12.53 13.86 -11.44
CA ILE A 97 -11.49 14.12 -10.45
C ILE A 97 -11.42 12.91 -9.51
N GLY A 98 -10.23 12.35 -9.33
CA GLY A 98 -9.98 11.23 -8.43
C GLY A 98 -8.77 11.43 -7.55
N VAL A 99 -8.49 10.45 -6.71
CA VAL A 99 -7.34 10.48 -5.79
C VAL A 99 -6.57 9.16 -5.82
N VAL A 100 -5.25 9.22 -5.85
CA VAL A 100 -4.37 8.05 -5.76
C VAL A 100 -3.42 8.27 -4.60
N GLY A 101 -3.43 7.35 -3.64
CA GLY A 101 -2.62 7.45 -2.44
C GLY A 101 -1.77 6.21 -2.20
N VAL A 102 -0.60 6.39 -1.60
CA VAL A 102 0.29 5.32 -1.16
C VAL A 102 0.45 5.34 0.37
N SER A 103 0.28 4.21 1.04
CA SER A 103 0.44 4.06 2.50
C SER A 103 -0.41 5.08 3.27
N LEU A 104 0.20 6.01 4.02
CA LEU A 104 -0.50 7.14 4.64
C LEU A 104 -1.39 7.89 3.63
N GLY A 105 -0.86 8.21 2.44
CA GLY A 105 -1.62 8.86 1.38
C GLY A 105 -2.85 8.05 0.95
N ALA A 106 -2.81 6.72 1.02
CA ALA A 106 -3.97 5.87 0.72
C ALA A 106 -5.05 5.96 1.81
N MET A 107 -4.65 6.10 3.08
CA MET A 107 -5.58 6.35 4.18
C MET A 107 -6.25 7.72 4.04
N ILE A 108 -5.46 8.76 3.75
CA ILE A 108 -5.97 10.12 3.49
C ILE A 108 -6.88 10.13 2.26
N ALA A 109 -6.54 9.41 1.19
CA ALA A 109 -7.38 9.31 0.00
C ALA A 109 -8.78 8.77 0.34
N HIS A 110 -8.87 7.70 1.12
CA HIS A 110 -10.16 7.15 1.55
C HIS A 110 -10.95 8.13 2.44
N LEU A 111 -10.27 8.75 3.41
CA LEU A 111 -10.88 9.74 4.30
C LEU A 111 -11.44 10.92 3.49
N ALA A 112 -10.61 11.52 2.63
CA ALA A 112 -10.99 12.64 1.78
C ALA A 112 -12.17 12.29 0.86
N MET A 113 -12.14 11.12 0.21
CA MET A 113 -13.29 10.65 -0.58
C MET A 113 -14.55 10.53 0.27
N GLY A 114 -14.44 10.06 1.51
CA GLY A 114 -15.58 9.98 2.41
C GLY A 114 -16.14 11.33 2.85
N MET A 115 -15.32 12.39 2.81
CA MET A 115 -15.69 13.74 3.21
C MET A 115 -16.12 14.63 2.03
N ASP A 116 -15.60 14.36 0.83
CA ASP A 116 -15.78 15.20 -0.36
C ASP A 116 -16.29 14.39 -1.55
N GLU A 117 -17.51 14.67 -1.97
CA GLU A 117 -18.19 13.88 -2.99
C GLU A 117 -17.70 14.12 -4.42
N ARG A 118 -16.93 15.19 -4.64
CA ARG A 118 -16.36 15.54 -5.95
C ARG A 118 -15.25 14.58 -6.36
N LEU A 119 -14.64 13.89 -5.40
CA LEU A 119 -13.68 12.81 -5.63
C LEU A 119 -14.42 11.57 -6.14
N SER A 120 -14.62 11.52 -7.46
CA SER A 120 -15.44 10.53 -8.16
C SER A 120 -14.87 9.10 -8.15
N ALA A 121 -13.55 8.94 -7.98
CA ALA A 121 -12.88 7.64 -7.96
C ALA A 121 -11.56 7.70 -7.15
N GLY A 122 -11.11 6.56 -6.64
CA GLY A 122 -9.86 6.47 -5.90
C GLY A 122 -9.11 5.17 -6.04
N VAL A 123 -7.78 5.24 -5.92
CA VAL A 123 -6.89 4.09 -5.84
C VAL A 123 -6.06 4.18 -4.58
N ALA A 124 -6.20 3.19 -3.70
CA ALA A 124 -5.52 3.10 -2.43
C ALA A 124 -4.46 1.99 -2.47
N ILE A 125 -3.19 2.38 -2.48
CA ILE A 125 -2.04 1.47 -2.53
C ILE A 125 -1.49 1.35 -1.11
N LEU A 126 -1.54 0.15 -0.54
CA LEU A 126 -1.06 -0.18 0.81
C LEU A 126 -1.73 0.64 1.92
N GLY A 127 -3.01 0.94 1.75
CA GLY A 127 -3.82 1.70 2.71
C GLY A 127 -4.60 0.84 3.68
N GLY A 128 -5.20 1.47 4.68
CA GLY A 128 -6.06 0.78 5.64
C GLY A 128 -7.11 1.72 6.22
N GLY A 129 -8.03 1.14 6.95
CA GLY A 129 -8.94 1.86 7.84
C GLY A 129 -8.92 1.17 9.21
N ASN A 130 -9.70 1.67 10.16
CA ASN A 130 -9.64 1.25 11.54
C ASN A 130 -8.28 1.57 12.17
N MET A 131 -8.09 2.84 12.49
CA MET A 131 -6.90 3.32 13.18
C MET A 131 -6.71 2.63 14.54
N GLN A 132 -7.78 2.22 15.23
CA GLN A 132 -7.64 1.44 16.45
C GLN A 132 -6.89 0.12 16.18
N ARG A 133 -7.21 -0.55 15.06
CA ARG A 133 -6.49 -1.74 14.60
C ARG A 133 -5.05 -1.41 14.21
N MET A 134 -4.80 -0.25 13.59
CA MET A 134 -3.43 0.23 13.32
C MET A 134 -2.63 0.38 14.61
N TYR A 135 -3.13 1.09 15.61
CA TYR A 135 -2.47 1.27 16.90
C TYR A 135 -2.16 -0.06 17.62
N ALA A 136 -3.06 -1.04 17.50
CA ALA A 136 -2.91 -2.34 18.16
C ALA A 136 -1.95 -3.30 17.43
N ALA A 137 -2.04 -3.36 16.10
CA ALA A 137 -1.42 -4.42 15.29
C ALA A 137 -0.22 -3.96 14.45
N SER A 138 -0.09 -2.68 14.13
CA SER A 138 1.05 -2.16 13.36
C SER A 138 2.34 -2.21 14.18
N ILE A 139 3.47 -2.45 13.50
CA ILE A 139 4.80 -2.37 14.11
C ILE A 139 5.25 -0.92 14.37
N LEU A 140 4.75 0.06 13.60
CA LEU A 140 5.20 1.46 13.69
C LEU A 140 4.97 2.08 15.09
N PRO A 141 3.76 2.03 15.69
CA PRO A 141 3.56 2.51 17.05
C PRO A 141 4.40 1.74 18.07
N ARG A 142 4.76 0.47 17.81
CA ARG A 142 5.57 -0.35 18.72
C ARG A 142 7.00 0.11 18.79
N ILE A 143 7.56 0.49 17.64
CA ILE A 143 8.93 0.99 17.54
C ILE A 143 9.01 2.43 18.08
N LEU A 144 8.08 3.30 17.66
CA LEU A 144 8.16 4.74 17.98
C LEU A 144 7.66 5.10 19.36
N ASN A 145 6.68 4.35 19.87
CA ASN A 145 6.06 4.61 21.17
C ASN A 145 6.03 3.29 21.97
N PRO A 146 7.18 2.70 22.34
CA PRO A 146 7.27 1.35 22.92
C PRO A 146 6.51 1.19 24.23
N PHE A 147 6.43 2.26 25.02
CA PHE A 147 5.77 2.28 26.33
C PHE A 147 4.30 2.76 26.26
N ALA A 148 3.81 3.19 25.10
CA ALA A 148 2.43 3.62 24.96
C ALA A 148 1.46 2.43 24.96
N PRO A 149 0.25 2.58 25.54
CA PRO A 149 -0.80 1.58 25.43
C PRO A 149 -1.13 1.26 23.97
N ARG A 150 -1.32 -0.04 23.67
CA ARG A 150 -1.69 -0.52 22.32
C ARG A 150 -3.17 -0.41 22.02
N ARG A 151 -3.99 -0.24 23.05
CA ARG A 151 -5.43 -0.03 22.94
C ARG A 151 -5.71 1.42 23.27
N LEU A 152 -6.43 2.07 22.37
CA LEU A 152 -6.94 3.41 22.62
C LEU A 152 -7.98 3.37 23.73
N SER A 153 -7.99 4.39 24.60
CA SER A 153 -9.07 4.64 25.54
C SER A 153 -10.37 5.00 24.80
N GLU A 154 -11.53 4.92 25.46
CA GLU A 154 -12.81 5.28 24.81
C GLU A 154 -12.80 6.74 24.30
N ALA A 155 -12.22 7.67 25.06
CA ALA A 155 -12.05 9.06 24.62
C ALA A 155 -11.16 9.18 23.37
N GLN A 156 -10.05 8.44 23.31
CA GLN A 156 -9.17 8.42 22.13
C GLN A 156 -9.86 7.77 20.93
N LYS A 157 -10.67 6.72 21.15
CA LYS A 157 -11.46 6.10 20.09
C LYS A 157 -12.47 7.08 19.49
N GLU A 158 -13.10 7.91 20.32
CA GLU A 158 -14.03 8.94 19.84
C GLU A 158 -13.32 9.97 18.96
N LEU A 159 -12.19 10.51 19.43
CA LEU A 159 -11.39 11.46 18.63
C LEU A 159 -10.94 10.86 17.28
N VAL A 160 -10.48 9.61 17.29
CA VAL A 160 -10.06 8.92 16.07
C VAL A 160 -11.19 8.75 15.07
N ARG A 161 -12.44 8.57 15.51
CA ARG A 161 -13.57 8.37 14.60
C ARG A 161 -13.76 9.54 13.63
N GLU A 162 -13.38 10.75 14.02
CA GLU A 162 -13.46 11.97 13.20
C GLU A 162 -12.61 11.90 11.92
N VAL A 163 -11.58 11.06 11.90
CA VAL A 163 -10.63 10.96 10.79
C VAL A 163 -10.33 9.53 10.35
N ASP A 164 -10.98 8.53 10.95
CA ASP A 164 -10.74 7.14 10.60
C ASP A 164 -11.41 6.80 9.24
N PRO A 165 -10.65 6.34 8.23
CA PRO A 165 -11.23 5.96 6.94
C PRO A 165 -12.40 4.97 7.03
N ILE A 166 -12.39 4.08 8.03
CA ILE A 166 -13.47 3.10 8.18
C ILE A 166 -14.80 3.74 8.62
N THR A 167 -14.76 4.85 9.37
CA THR A 167 -15.95 5.60 9.79
C THR A 167 -16.69 6.14 8.56
N TYR A 168 -15.95 6.61 7.56
CA TYR A 168 -16.49 7.22 6.35
C TYR A 168 -16.72 6.22 5.20
N ALA A 169 -16.42 4.94 5.40
CA ALA A 169 -16.52 3.92 4.35
C ALA A 169 -17.93 3.81 3.74
N HIS A 170 -18.99 4.05 4.53
CA HIS A 170 -20.37 4.06 4.07
C HIS A 170 -20.65 5.12 2.99
N ARG A 171 -19.95 6.27 3.04
CA ARG A 171 -20.05 7.34 2.02
C ARG A 171 -19.30 7.01 0.74
N ASN A 172 -18.42 6.02 0.82
CA ASN A 172 -17.70 5.45 -0.31
C ASN A 172 -18.34 4.14 -0.81
N ARG A 173 -19.60 3.84 -0.43
CA ARG A 173 -20.32 2.62 -0.80
C ARG A 173 -21.67 2.92 -1.50
N PRO A 174 -21.87 2.56 -2.79
CA PRO A 174 -20.84 2.20 -3.76
C PRO A 174 -20.19 3.47 -4.35
N ARG A 175 -18.89 3.67 -4.08
CA ARG A 175 -18.03 4.58 -4.84
C ARG A 175 -16.90 3.78 -5.51
N ARG A 176 -16.34 4.36 -6.57
CA ARG A 176 -15.33 3.72 -7.43
C ARG A 176 -13.97 3.72 -6.75
N VAL A 177 -13.72 2.73 -5.91
CA VAL A 177 -12.46 2.51 -5.20
C VAL A 177 -11.76 1.25 -5.69
N LEU A 178 -10.45 1.32 -5.90
CA LEU A 178 -9.55 0.17 -6.04
C LEU A 178 -8.60 0.10 -4.85
N MET A 179 -8.47 -1.07 -4.23
CA MET A 179 -7.48 -1.33 -3.19
C MET A 179 -6.36 -2.21 -3.75
N ILE A 180 -5.10 -1.87 -3.47
CA ILE A 180 -3.93 -2.71 -3.77
C ILE A 180 -3.20 -2.90 -2.46
N GLN A 181 -3.06 -4.14 -1.98
CA GLN A 181 -2.65 -4.45 -0.61
C GLN A 181 -1.54 -5.50 -0.58
N ALA A 182 -0.72 -5.48 0.45
CA ALA A 182 0.32 -6.47 0.69
C ALA A 182 -0.14 -7.49 1.73
N ALA A 183 0.06 -8.79 1.45
CA ALA A 183 -0.39 -9.88 2.31
C ALA A 183 0.46 -10.02 3.58
N ARG A 184 1.70 -9.52 3.58
CA ARG A 184 2.68 -9.60 4.68
C ARG A 184 3.05 -8.22 5.24
N ASP A 185 2.06 -7.32 5.26
CA ASP A 185 2.26 -5.92 5.65
C ASP A 185 2.25 -5.74 7.18
N ASP A 186 3.40 -5.40 7.76
CA ASP A 186 3.53 -5.12 9.20
C ASP A 186 3.24 -3.65 9.56
N PHE A 187 3.22 -2.75 8.57
CA PHE A 187 3.00 -1.31 8.76
C PHE A 187 1.51 -1.00 8.70
N VAL A 188 0.84 -1.49 7.67
CA VAL A 188 -0.61 -1.44 7.48
C VAL A 188 -1.17 -2.87 7.49
N PRO A 189 -1.39 -3.46 8.69
CA PRO A 189 -1.85 -4.83 8.85
C PRO A 189 -2.97 -5.26 7.89
N PRO A 190 -2.86 -6.42 7.21
CA PRO A 190 -3.89 -6.93 6.28
C PRO A 190 -5.29 -6.98 6.90
N SER A 191 -5.38 -7.24 8.20
CA SER A 191 -6.66 -7.24 8.93
C SER A 191 -7.41 -5.90 8.86
N ALA A 192 -6.69 -4.77 8.84
CA ALA A 192 -7.29 -3.45 8.77
C ALA A 192 -7.73 -3.09 7.35
N ALA A 193 -6.92 -3.47 6.35
CA ALA A 193 -7.30 -3.40 4.94
C ALA A 193 -8.56 -4.25 4.67
N LYS A 194 -8.65 -5.48 5.22
CA LYS A 194 -9.83 -6.35 5.12
C LYS A 194 -11.07 -5.72 5.78
N GLN A 195 -10.93 -5.14 6.96
CA GLN A 195 -12.06 -4.46 7.63
C GLN A 195 -12.56 -3.26 6.83
N LEU A 196 -11.65 -2.45 6.27
CA LEU A 196 -12.02 -1.35 5.40
C LEU A 196 -12.67 -1.85 4.10
N HIS A 197 -12.13 -2.90 3.49
CA HIS A 197 -12.68 -3.53 2.28
C HIS A 197 -14.13 -3.98 2.49
N GLU A 198 -14.42 -4.63 3.60
CA GLU A 198 -15.79 -5.02 3.97
C GLU A 198 -16.69 -3.80 4.20
N ALA A 199 -16.22 -2.78 4.92
CA ALA A 199 -16.98 -1.56 5.19
C ALA A 199 -17.31 -0.78 3.91
N LEU A 200 -16.41 -0.82 2.91
CA LEU A 200 -16.59 -0.23 1.59
C LEU A 200 -17.55 -1.02 0.69
N GLY A 201 -18.07 -2.17 1.14
CA GLY A 201 -18.93 -3.03 0.33
C GLY A 201 -18.17 -3.88 -0.68
N ARG A 202 -16.94 -4.28 -0.34
CA ARG A 202 -16.06 -5.17 -1.12
C ARG A 202 -15.73 -4.66 -2.53
N PRO A 203 -15.13 -3.45 -2.65
CA PRO A 203 -14.62 -2.98 -3.94
C PRO A 203 -13.54 -3.93 -4.52
N PRO A 204 -13.14 -3.78 -5.79
CA PRO A 204 -11.99 -4.50 -6.32
C PRO A 204 -10.75 -4.34 -5.44
N ILE A 205 -10.11 -5.48 -5.14
CA ILE A 205 -8.89 -5.54 -4.33
C ILE A 205 -7.87 -6.45 -5.00
N VAL A 206 -6.62 -5.99 -5.08
CA VAL A 206 -5.47 -6.79 -5.50
C VAL A 206 -4.60 -7.06 -4.29
N TRP A 207 -4.31 -8.32 -4.01
CA TRP A 207 -3.37 -8.72 -2.96
C TRP A 207 -2.04 -9.13 -3.57
N LEU A 208 -0.96 -8.58 -3.04
CA LEU A 208 0.42 -8.87 -3.40
C LEU A 208 1.04 -9.77 -2.32
N ASP A 209 1.63 -10.90 -2.68
CA ASP A 209 2.33 -11.80 -1.74
C ASP A 209 3.70 -11.23 -1.34
N THR A 210 3.69 -10.08 -0.68
CA THR A 210 4.91 -9.38 -0.28
C THR A 210 4.67 -8.49 0.95
N ASN A 211 5.70 -7.75 1.36
CA ASN A 211 5.67 -6.81 2.49
C ASN A 211 5.25 -5.39 2.06
N HIS A 212 5.41 -4.39 2.94
CA HIS A 212 5.01 -3.00 2.66
C HIS A 212 5.87 -2.31 1.59
N TYR A 213 7.14 -2.67 1.41
CA TYR A 213 8.07 -1.91 0.55
C TYR A 213 8.33 -2.56 -0.80
N ALA A 214 8.35 -3.89 -0.89
CA ALA A 214 8.57 -4.58 -2.16
C ALA A 214 7.57 -4.25 -3.28
N PRO A 215 6.33 -3.77 -3.04
CA PRO A 215 5.48 -3.21 -4.08
C PRO A 215 6.14 -2.08 -4.89
N ALA A 216 7.12 -1.35 -4.33
CA ALA A 216 7.90 -0.36 -5.07
C ALA A 216 8.69 -0.98 -6.25
N LEU A 217 9.05 -2.25 -6.17
CA LEU A 217 9.72 -2.99 -7.25
C LEU A 217 8.76 -3.36 -8.40
N ALA A 218 7.45 -3.24 -8.18
CA ALA A 218 6.39 -3.44 -9.17
C ALA A 218 5.57 -2.14 -9.40
N GLU A 219 6.19 -0.97 -9.17
CA GLU A 219 5.53 0.35 -9.26
C GLU A 219 4.85 0.54 -10.61
N GLN A 220 5.49 0.16 -11.72
CA GLN A 220 4.91 0.35 -13.05
C GLN A 220 3.64 -0.47 -13.26
N GLU A 221 3.62 -1.72 -12.82
CA GLU A 221 2.48 -2.64 -12.91
C GLU A 221 1.32 -2.15 -12.05
N ILE A 222 1.62 -1.67 -10.84
CA ILE A 222 0.65 -1.06 -9.93
C ILE A 222 0.02 0.18 -10.56
N LEU A 223 0.84 1.09 -11.12
CA LEU A 223 0.33 2.30 -11.76
C LEU A 223 -0.43 1.99 -13.05
N ARG A 224 -0.07 0.95 -13.81
CA ARG A 224 -0.85 0.46 -14.96
C ARG A 224 -2.23 -0.01 -14.49
N ALA A 225 -2.31 -0.83 -13.44
CA ALA A 225 -3.59 -1.27 -12.87
C ALA A 225 -4.44 -0.08 -12.40
N ALA A 226 -3.83 0.88 -11.71
CA ALA A 226 -4.49 2.10 -11.24
C ALA A 226 -5.07 2.91 -12.40
N ALA A 227 -4.28 3.19 -13.44
CA ALA A 227 -4.73 3.95 -14.60
C ALA A 227 -5.82 3.22 -15.41
N LEU A 228 -5.71 1.90 -15.57
CA LEU A 228 -6.73 1.08 -16.22
C LEU A 228 -8.05 1.13 -15.45
N TYR A 229 -7.99 0.97 -14.12
CA TYR A 229 -9.15 1.07 -13.26
C TYR A 229 -9.83 2.43 -13.37
N LEU A 230 -9.08 3.52 -13.17
CA LEU A 230 -9.60 4.89 -13.22
C LEU A 230 -10.25 5.20 -14.58
N ARG A 231 -9.63 4.81 -15.69
CA ARG A 231 -10.23 4.97 -17.02
C ARG A 231 -11.53 4.20 -17.17
N SER A 232 -11.55 2.95 -16.73
CA SER A 232 -12.74 2.12 -16.89
C SER A 232 -13.90 2.69 -16.09
N VAL A 233 -13.67 3.11 -14.85
CA VAL A 233 -14.75 3.69 -14.04
C VAL A 233 -15.20 5.03 -14.60
N TRP A 234 -14.29 5.85 -15.12
CA TRP A 234 -14.66 7.12 -15.75
C TRP A 234 -15.23 7.01 -17.17
N SER A 235 -15.12 5.84 -17.79
CA SER A 235 -15.78 5.56 -19.05
C SER A 235 -17.26 5.25 -18.82
N SER A 236 -18.08 5.41 -19.87
CA SER A 236 -19.48 5.00 -19.87
C SER A 236 -19.68 3.48 -19.83
N CYS A 237 -18.60 2.70 -19.76
CA CYS A 237 -18.65 1.24 -19.74
C CYS A 237 -19.13 0.73 -18.38
N SER A 238 -20.18 -0.09 -18.37
CA SER A 238 -20.79 -0.63 -17.17
C SER A 238 -19.98 -1.76 -16.51
N THR A 239 -19.00 -2.33 -17.23
CA THR A 239 -18.18 -3.44 -16.72
C THR A 239 -16.81 -2.94 -16.24
N LEU A 240 -16.47 -3.27 -15.00
CA LEU A 240 -15.12 -3.05 -14.47
C LEU A 240 -14.08 -3.87 -15.26
N PRO A 241 -12.85 -3.36 -15.42
CA PRO A 241 -11.85 -4.03 -16.21
C PRO A 241 -11.31 -5.21 -15.40
N ARG A 242 -10.90 -6.27 -16.09
CA ARG A 242 -10.04 -7.27 -15.45
C ARG A 242 -8.71 -6.61 -15.12
N LEU A 243 -8.41 -6.48 -13.83
CA LEU A 243 -7.14 -5.93 -13.39
C LEU A 243 -5.99 -6.86 -13.80
N PRO A 244 -4.83 -6.31 -14.21
CA PRO A 244 -3.67 -7.14 -14.52
C PRO A 244 -3.22 -7.87 -13.25
N SER A 245 -2.69 -9.09 -13.42
CA SER A 245 -1.96 -9.74 -12.34
C SER A 245 -0.71 -8.94 -12.05
N ILE A 246 -0.51 -8.55 -10.79
CA ILE A 246 0.67 -7.83 -10.34
C ILE A 246 1.49 -8.81 -9.51
N VAL A 247 2.70 -9.09 -9.96
CA VAL A 247 3.66 -9.88 -9.19
C VAL A 247 4.68 -8.91 -8.61
N ALA A 248 4.64 -8.73 -7.30
CA ALA A 248 5.69 -8.06 -6.56
C ALA A 248 6.67 -9.12 -6.03
N PRO A 249 7.98 -8.90 -6.12
CA PRO A 249 8.95 -9.87 -5.63
C PRO A 249 8.90 -10.01 -4.10
N THR A 250 9.17 -11.22 -3.62
CA THR A 250 9.32 -11.51 -2.20
C THR A 250 10.77 -11.93 -1.97
N VAL A 251 11.54 -11.10 -1.29
CA VAL A 251 12.92 -11.40 -0.89
C VAL A 251 12.90 -11.97 0.52
N LYS A 252 13.62 -13.08 0.71
CA LYS A 252 13.67 -13.83 1.95
C LYS A 252 15.12 -13.96 2.39
N ILE A 253 15.36 -13.90 3.70
CA ILE A 253 16.64 -14.27 4.30
C ILE A 253 16.41 -15.51 5.13
N GLY A 254 17.26 -16.51 4.98
CA GLY A 254 17.09 -17.74 5.73
C GLY A 254 18.33 -18.58 5.74
N THR A 255 18.15 -19.85 6.05
CA THR A 255 19.23 -20.82 6.11
C THR A 255 18.93 -22.03 5.24
N VAL A 256 19.95 -22.49 4.52
CA VAL A 256 19.97 -23.81 3.90
C VAL A 256 20.76 -24.73 4.81
N ILE A 257 20.19 -25.89 5.13
CA ILE A 257 20.77 -26.87 6.04
C ILE A 257 21.21 -28.07 5.22
N SER A 258 22.51 -28.33 5.17
CA SER A 258 23.06 -29.49 4.48
C SER A 258 22.64 -30.79 5.15
N ARG A 259 22.68 -31.90 4.41
CA ARG A 259 22.51 -33.25 4.99
C ARG A 259 23.54 -33.59 6.07
N ARG A 260 24.69 -32.91 6.09
CA ARG A 260 25.75 -33.08 7.10
C ARG A 260 25.61 -32.11 8.28
N GLY A 261 24.49 -31.39 8.39
CA GLY A 261 24.22 -30.46 9.48
C GLY A 261 24.86 -29.06 9.34
N ALA A 262 25.68 -28.82 8.31
CA ALA A 262 26.17 -27.46 8.03
C ALA A 262 25.02 -26.51 7.68
N ILE A 263 25.06 -25.30 8.24
CA ILE A 263 24.05 -24.25 8.05
C ILE A 263 24.66 -23.13 7.22
N TRP A 264 23.98 -22.72 6.16
CA TRP A 264 24.41 -21.60 5.33
C TRP A 264 23.35 -20.49 5.30
N PRO A 265 23.68 -19.30 5.82
CA PRO A 265 22.87 -18.11 5.59
C PRO A 265 22.67 -17.87 4.09
N SER A 266 21.47 -17.49 3.72
CA SER A 266 21.03 -17.41 2.33
C SER A 266 20.07 -16.25 2.11
N VAL A 267 20.12 -15.70 0.89
CA VAL A 267 19.10 -14.78 0.37
C VAL A 267 18.36 -15.51 -0.75
N MET A 268 17.04 -15.43 -0.76
CA MET A 268 16.18 -16.11 -1.71
C MET A 268 15.20 -15.12 -2.32
N TRP A 269 15.01 -15.22 -3.63
CA TRP A 269 14.02 -14.48 -4.39
C TRP A 269 12.90 -15.43 -4.79
N GLN A 270 11.66 -15.14 -4.37
CA GLN A 270 10.47 -15.85 -4.82
C GLN A 270 10.14 -15.47 -6.26
N VAL A 271 10.41 -16.37 -7.21
CA VAL A 271 10.26 -16.09 -8.65
C VAL A 271 8.93 -16.58 -9.22
N LEU A 272 8.33 -17.60 -8.59
CA LEU A 272 7.09 -18.18 -9.07
C LEU A 272 6.21 -18.62 -7.89
N PRO A 273 5.09 -17.94 -7.63
CA PRO A 273 4.06 -18.43 -6.71
C PRO A 273 3.21 -19.52 -7.37
N ILE A 274 2.86 -20.57 -6.62
CA ILE A 274 2.06 -21.71 -7.06
C ILE A 274 0.95 -21.97 -6.04
N GLY A 275 -0.30 -21.72 -6.46
CA GLY A 275 -1.46 -21.77 -5.56
C GLY A 275 -1.48 -20.60 -4.57
N MET A 276 -2.65 -20.34 -3.99
CA MET A 276 -2.88 -19.23 -3.08
C MET A 276 -3.58 -19.71 -1.82
N ARG A 277 -3.09 -19.27 -0.67
CA ARG A 277 -3.67 -19.50 0.65
C ARG A 277 -4.82 -18.51 0.93
N PRO A 278 -5.70 -18.79 1.91
CA PRO A 278 -6.78 -17.87 2.30
C PRO A 278 -6.31 -16.50 2.81
N ASP A 279 -5.05 -16.40 3.24
CA ASP A 279 -4.39 -15.17 3.69
C ASP A 279 -3.66 -14.42 2.54
N HIS A 280 -3.92 -14.80 1.29
CA HIS A 280 -3.40 -14.19 0.06
C HIS A 280 -1.90 -14.36 -0.19
N MET A 281 -1.26 -15.25 0.56
CA MET A 281 0.11 -15.66 0.30
C MET A 281 0.16 -16.85 -0.65
N SER A 282 1.27 -17.03 -1.36
CA SER A 282 1.49 -18.26 -2.13
C SER A 282 1.50 -19.48 -1.21
N LEU A 283 0.90 -20.59 -1.66
CA LEU A 283 0.97 -21.85 -0.91
C LEU A 283 2.33 -22.49 -1.11
N PHE A 284 2.66 -22.74 -2.38
CA PHE A 284 3.97 -23.19 -2.81
C PHE A 284 4.66 -22.10 -3.61
N HIS A 285 5.97 -22.16 -3.69
CA HIS A 285 6.73 -21.24 -4.52
C HIS A 285 8.07 -21.80 -4.97
N LEU A 286 8.54 -21.34 -6.12
CA LEU A 286 9.92 -21.52 -6.55
C LEU A 286 10.74 -20.31 -6.12
N ASN A 287 11.90 -20.55 -5.53
CA ASN A 287 12.89 -19.52 -5.27
C ASN A 287 14.17 -19.75 -6.06
N ILE A 288 14.81 -18.66 -6.44
CA ILE A 288 16.24 -18.64 -6.80
C ILE A 288 16.97 -17.99 -5.63
N GLY A 289 18.02 -18.62 -5.13
CA GLY A 289 18.74 -18.12 -3.97
C GLY A 289 20.25 -18.25 -4.10
N VAL A 290 20.94 -17.58 -3.18
CA VAL A 290 22.39 -17.65 -3.02
C VAL A 290 22.73 -17.80 -1.55
N HIS A 291 23.70 -18.66 -1.27
CA HIS A 291 24.41 -18.72 0.01
C HIS A 291 25.92 -18.72 -0.25
N SER A 292 26.73 -18.69 0.82
CA SER A 292 28.20 -18.52 0.76
C SER A 292 28.99 -19.56 -0.04
N ARG A 293 28.35 -20.60 -0.60
CA ARG A 293 29.02 -21.68 -1.34
C ARG A 293 28.55 -21.83 -2.77
N SER A 294 27.33 -21.39 -3.11
CA SER A 294 26.74 -21.57 -4.43
C SER A 294 25.38 -20.89 -4.56
N PRO A 295 24.93 -20.59 -5.79
CA PRO A 295 23.51 -20.39 -6.07
C PRO A 295 22.74 -21.70 -5.92
N PHE A 296 21.43 -21.60 -5.70
CA PHE A 296 20.51 -22.73 -5.61
C PHE A 296 19.12 -22.35 -6.12
N VAL A 297 18.33 -23.38 -6.42
CA VAL A 297 16.90 -23.27 -6.68
C VAL A 297 16.18 -24.02 -5.58
N SER A 298 15.05 -23.51 -5.08
CA SER A 298 14.29 -24.21 -4.05
C SER A 298 12.79 -24.20 -4.32
N ILE A 299 12.12 -25.27 -3.90
CA ILE A 299 10.66 -25.34 -3.82
C ILE A 299 10.27 -25.25 -2.36
N GLY A 300 9.39 -24.31 -2.07
CA GLY A 300 8.94 -23.98 -0.73
C GLY A 300 7.47 -24.15 -0.49
N LEU A 301 7.14 -24.36 0.78
CA LEU A 301 5.81 -24.25 1.36
C LEU A 301 5.81 -23.06 2.32
N THR A 302 4.86 -22.15 2.14
CA THR A 302 4.64 -21.06 3.11
C THR A 302 3.82 -21.56 4.28
N LEU A 303 4.40 -21.45 5.48
CA LEU A 303 3.74 -21.84 6.73
C LEU A 303 3.00 -20.65 7.35
N SER A 304 3.61 -19.47 7.34
CA SER A 304 3.06 -18.24 7.90
C SER A 304 3.50 -17.00 7.10
N ALA A 305 3.09 -15.80 7.55
CA ALA A 305 3.55 -14.53 6.99
C ALA A 305 5.07 -14.35 7.03
N TYR A 306 5.75 -15.05 7.92
CA TYR A 306 7.17 -14.85 8.16
C TYR A 306 8.03 -16.07 7.89
N VAL A 307 7.43 -17.27 7.78
CA VAL A 307 8.18 -18.53 7.75
C VAL A 307 7.78 -19.37 6.55
N ASP A 308 8.80 -19.77 5.79
CA ASP A 308 8.74 -20.81 4.78
C ASP A 308 9.68 -21.96 5.13
N VAL A 309 9.32 -23.16 4.68
CA VAL A 309 10.20 -24.32 4.71
C VAL A 309 10.18 -25.00 3.35
N GLY A 310 11.25 -25.69 2.99
CA GLY A 310 11.25 -26.44 1.75
C GLY A 310 12.55 -27.16 1.48
N VAL A 311 12.76 -27.47 0.20
CA VAL A 311 13.95 -28.17 -0.28
C VAL A 311 14.63 -27.36 -1.37
N SER A 312 15.94 -27.27 -1.27
CA SER A 312 16.82 -26.57 -2.19
C SER A 312 17.69 -27.58 -2.93
N VAL A 313 18.02 -27.27 -4.19
CA VAL A 313 18.89 -28.05 -5.06
C VAL A 313 19.88 -27.10 -5.69
N ARG A 314 21.14 -27.54 -5.77
CA ARG A 314 22.18 -26.79 -6.46
C ARG A 314 22.27 -27.26 -7.91
N PRO A 315 22.37 -26.34 -8.88
CA PRO A 315 22.64 -26.72 -10.26
C PRO A 315 23.87 -27.64 -10.35
N GLY A 316 23.74 -28.80 -10.98
CA GLY A 316 24.83 -29.75 -11.18
C GLY A 316 25.21 -30.59 -9.95
N ARG A 317 24.47 -30.54 -8.83
CA ARG A 317 24.69 -31.43 -7.68
C ARG A 317 23.39 -32.04 -7.18
N TYR A 318 23.42 -33.35 -6.96
CA TYR A 318 22.42 -34.10 -6.19
C TYR A 318 23.11 -34.50 -4.89
N PRO A 319 22.59 -34.10 -3.71
CA PRO A 319 21.19 -34.20 -3.34
C PRO A 319 20.51 -32.87 -2.92
N ALA A 320 19.18 -32.91 -2.79
CA ALA A 320 18.40 -31.82 -2.21
C ALA A 320 18.72 -31.61 -0.71
N GLU A 321 18.73 -30.35 -0.29
CA GLU A 321 19.04 -29.87 1.06
C GLU A 321 17.83 -29.09 1.62
N PRO A 322 17.34 -29.39 2.83
CA PRO A 322 16.26 -28.62 3.43
C PRO A 322 16.64 -27.15 3.62
N TYR A 323 15.65 -26.27 3.59
CA TYR A 323 15.83 -24.86 3.93
C TYR A 323 14.71 -24.37 4.85
N VAL A 324 15.03 -23.34 5.63
CA VAL A 324 14.09 -22.52 6.38
C VAL A 324 14.30 -21.08 5.96
N GLY A 325 13.25 -20.46 5.45
CA GLY A 325 13.26 -19.06 5.00
C GLY A 325 12.49 -18.18 5.97
N LEU A 326 13.11 -17.07 6.40
CA LEU A 326 12.39 -15.98 7.02
C LEU A 326 12.16 -14.86 6.00
N HIS A 327 10.97 -14.29 6.02
CA HIS A 327 10.67 -13.15 5.17
C HIS A 327 11.26 -11.91 5.84
N MET A 328 12.03 -11.13 5.09
CA MET A 328 12.43 -9.82 5.61
C MET A 328 11.26 -8.86 5.48
N THR A 329 10.82 -8.32 6.60
CA THR A 329 10.20 -7.00 6.65
C THR A 329 11.31 -5.97 6.81
N LEU A 330 11.88 -5.58 5.67
CA LEU A 330 12.54 -4.27 5.57
C LEU A 330 11.45 -3.24 5.34
#